data_AF-A0A925VUW0-F1
#
_entry.id   AF-A0A925VUW0-F1
#
_cell.length_a   1.000
_cell.length_b   1.000
_cell.length_c   1.000
_cell.angle_alpha   90.00
_cell.angle_beta   90.00
_cell.angle_gamma   90.00
#
_symmetry.space_group_name_H-M   'P 1'
#
loop_
_entity.id
_entity.type
_entity.pdbx_description
1 polymer ?
#
loop_
_entity_poly.entity_id
_entity_poly.type
_entity_poly.pdbx_seq_one_letter_code
_entity_poly.pdbx_strand_id
1 'polypeptide(L)' 'MTDFLTLYSPATVANVVCGFDVLGFALEAPYDTMHLRLSEEPGITITHEDDFNLPTEPTRNVAGAALL' A
#
# COMPACT_ATOMS: atom_id res chain seq x y z
N MET A 1 -12.80 0.32 21.02
CA MET A 1 -12.27 -0.35 19.81
C MET A 1 -10.94 0.29 19.52
N THR A 2 -9.94 -0.48 19.08
CA THR A 2 -8.71 0.11 18.57
C THR A 2 -8.94 0.46 17.12
N ASP A 3 -9.08 1.74 16.81
CA ASP A 3 -9.27 2.26 15.45
C ASP A 3 -7.95 2.27 14.68
N PHE A 4 -7.14 1.22 14.85
CA PHE A 4 -5.80 1.06 14.33
C PHE A 4 -5.63 -0.37 13.78
N LEU A 5 -5.05 -0.48 12.60
CA LEU A 5 -4.77 -1.74 11.91
C LEU A 5 -3.36 -1.71 11.31
N THR A 6 -2.65 -2.84 11.41
CA THR A 6 -1.39 -3.06 10.70
C THR A 6 -1.61 -4.14 9.65
N LEU A 7 -1.11 -3.90 8.43
CA LEU A 7 -1.21 -4.78 7.28
C LEU A 7 0.19 -5.08 6.74
N TYR A 8 0.35 -6.27 6.17
CA TYR A 8 1.55 -6.69 5.45
C TYR A 8 1.16 -7.03 4.01
N SER A 9 1.63 -6.24 3.05
CA SER A 9 1.28 -6.36 1.63
C SER A 9 2.41 -7.05 0.85
N PRO A 10 2.26 -8.31 0.42
CA PRO A 10 3.34 -9.07 -0.19
C PRO A 10 3.76 -8.55 -1.56
N ALA A 11 5.06 -8.63 -1.83
CA ALA A 11 5.59 -8.51 -3.17
C ALA A 11 5.00 -9.59 -4.08
N THR A 12 4.88 -9.28 -5.37
CA THR A 12 4.32 -10.18 -6.38
C THR A 12 5.29 -10.38 -7.55
N VAL A 13 5.17 -11.53 -8.21
CA VAL A 13 5.80 -11.78 -9.51
C VAL A 13 4.71 -11.77 -10.57
N ALA A 14 4.87 -10.92 -11.59
CA ALA A 14 3.95 -10.81 -12.71
C ALA A 14 4.50 -11.49 -13.98
N ASN A 15 3.65 -11.63 -15.00
CA ASN A 15 3.95 -12.02 -16.38
C ASN A 15 4.47 -13.45 -16.61
N VAL A 16 4.89 -14.17 -15.56
CA VAL A 16 5.23 -15.61 -15.48
C VAL A 16 5.45 -16.30 -16.85
N VAL A 17 6.59 -15.98 -17.47
CA VAL A 17 6.99 -16.47 -18.81
C VAL A 17 5.99 -16.11 -19.91
N CYS A 18 5.09 -17.03 -20.29
CA CYS A 18 4.13 -16.83 -21.38
C CYS A 18 2.86 -16.11 -20.92
N GLY A 19 2.73 -15.86 -19.61
CA GLY A 19 1.54 -15.27 -18.98
C GLY A 19 1.52 -13.75 -18.94
N PHE A 20 2.05 -13.07 -19.96
CA PHE A 20 2.06 -11.61 -20.02
C PHE A 20 0.66 -11.03 -19.78
N ASP A 21 0.55 -10.10 -18.82
CA ASP A 21 -0.68 -9.45 -18.37
C ASP A 21 -1.83 -10.38 -17.90
N VAL A 22 -1.55 -11.67 -17.63
CA VAL A 22 -2.57 -12.64 -17.18
C VAL A 22 -2.14 -13.38 -15.92
N LEU A 23 -0.89 -13.81 -15.82
CA LEU A 23 -0.41 -14.63 -14.72
C LEU A 23 0.40 -13.80 -13.71
N GLY A 24 0.19 -14.09 -12.44
CA GLY A 24 1.01 -13.61 -11.34
C GLY A 24 0.76 -14.39 -10.05
N PHE A 25 1.68 -14.28 -9.10
CA PHE A 25 1.55 -14.88 -7.78
C PHE A 25 2.21 -14.01 -6.70
N ALA A 26 1.71 -14.10 -5.48
CA ALA A 26 2.28 -13.43 -4.32
C ALA A 26 3.44 -14.23 -3.74
N LEU A 27 4.42 -13.51 -3.19
CA LEU A 27 5.52 -14.07 -2.42
C LEU A 27 5.20 -14.02 -0.92
N GLU A 28 5.91 -14.81 -0.12
CA GLU A 28 5.84 -14.70 1.33
C GLU A 28 6.58 -13.46 1.83
N ALA A 29 7.71 -13.11 1.20
CA ALA A 29 8.51 -11.92 1.46
C ALA A 29 9.30 -11.52 0.19
N PRO A 30 9.72 -10.24 0.05
CA PRO A 30 9.45 -9.12 0.95
C PRO A 30 7.98 -8.65 0.89
N TYR A 31 7.59 -7.79 1.83
CA TYR A 31 6.29 -7.13 1.88
C TYR A 31 6.43 -5.71 2.40
N ASP A 32 5.48 -4.85 2.03
CA ASP A 32 5.34 -3.53 2.63
C ASP A 32 4.54 -3.65 3.94
N THR A 33 4.94 -2.89 4.97
CA THR A 33 4.17 -2.77 6.21
C THR A 33 3.39 -1.46 6.17
N MET A 34 2.08 -1.52 6.41
CA MET A 34 1.21 -0.35 6.39
C MET A 34 0.43 -0.24 7.70
N HIS A 35 0.43 0.97 8.27
CA HIS A 35 -0.34 1.30 9.46
C HIS A 35 -1.50 2.23 9.10
N LEU A 36 -2.72 1.83 9.44
CA LEU A 36 -3.92 2.62 9.21
C LEU A 36 -4.56 2.96 10.55
N ARG A 37 -4.99 4.21 10.70
CA ARG A 37 -5.70 4.70 11.88
C ARG A 37 -6.86 5.59 11.45
N LEU A 38 -8.05 5.40 12.02
CA LEU A 38 -9.13 6.37 11.83
C LEU A 38 -8.79 7.68 12.55
N SER A 39 -9.11 8.80 11.92
CA SER A 39 -8.96 10.14 12.47
C SER A 39 -10.33 10.77 12.68
N GLU A 40 -10.44 11.62 13.69
CA GLU A 40 -11.62 12.48 13.86
C GLU A 40 -11.65 13.62 12.82
N GLU A 41 -10.48 13.98 12.28
CA GLU A 41 -10.35 14.98 11.22
C GLU A 41 -10.71 14.38 9.85
N PRO A 42 -11.59 15.03 9.06
CA PRO A 42 -11.89 14.61 7.70
C PRO A 42 -10.66 14.67 6.79
N GLY A 43 -10.53 13.67 5.92
CA GLY A 43 -9.46 13.60 4.92
C GLY A 43 -8.49 12.45 5.19
N ILE A 44 -7.42 12.40 4.39
CA ILE A 44 -6.41 11.34 4.42
C ILE A 44 -5.05 12.00 4.66
N THR A 45 -4.32 11.52 5.66
CA THR A 45 -2.93 11.91 5.90
C THR A 45 -2.03 10.71 5.62
N ILE A 46 -1.04 10.89 4.74
CA ILE A 46 -0.08 9.84 4.40
C ILE A 46 1.28 10.24 4.96
N THR A 47 1.88 9.35 5.73
CA THR A 47 3.25 9.48 6.26
C THR A 47 4.04 8.25 5.84
N HIS A 48 5.27 8.45 5.38
CA HIS A 48 6.17 7.36 5.02
C HIS A 48 7.10 7.07 6.20
N GLU A 49 7.40 5.80 6.42
CA GLU A 49 8.41 5.35 7.41
C GLU A 49 9.74 4.98 6.74
N ASP A 50 9.83 5.20 5.42
CA ASP A 50 10.98 4.94 4.57
C ASP A 50 11.60 6.22 3.99
N ASP A 51 12.70 6.05 3.28
CA ASP A 51 13.46 7.12 2.62
C ASP A 51 13.24 7.18 1.10
N PHE A 52 12.17 6.55 0.57
CA PHE A 52 11.91 6.50 -0.88
C PHE A 52 11.31 7.79 -1.45
N ASN A 53 11.00 8.77 -0.60
CA ASN A 53 10.51 10.11 -0.99
C ASN A 53 9.28 10.04 -1.91
N LEU A 54 8.36 9.12 -1.62
CA LEU A 54 7.09 9.00 -2.34
C LEU A 54 6.17 10.19 -2.03
N PRO A 55 5.26 10.59 -2.94
CA PRO A 55 4.31 11.66 -2.67
C PRO A 55 3.46 11.37 -1.43
N THR A 56 3.22 12.35 -0.57
CA THR A 56 2.31 12.24 0.60
C THR A 56 0.96 12.90 0.35
N GLU A 57 0.83 13.70 -0.71
CA GLU A 57 -0.44 14.26 -1.17
C GLU A 57 -1.38 13.13 -1.64
N PRO A 58 -2.55 12.93 -1.01
CA PRO A 58 -3.42 11.77 -1.28
C PRO A 58 -3.80 11.61 -2.76
N THR A 59 -4.05 12.71 -3.45
CA THR A 59 -4.41 12.70 -4.88
C THR A 59 -3.27 12.28 -5.82
N ARG A 60 -2.03 12.22 -5.30
CA ARG A 60 -0.82 11.84 -6.03
C ARG A 60 -0.16 10.57 -5.50
N ASN A 61 -0.77 9.91 -4.52
CA ASN A 61 -0.28 8.68 -3.91
C ASN A 61 -1.29 7.55 -4.16
N VAL A 62 -0.81 6.36 -4.54
CA VAL A 62 -1.69 5.21 -4.86
C VAL A 62 -2.52 4.76 -3.65
N ALA A 63 -1.94 4.75 -2.45
CA ALA A 63 -2.68 4.44 -1.22
C ALA A 63 -3.74 5.52 -0.91
N GLY A 64 -3.42 6.79 -1.21
CA GLY A 64 -4.39 7.89 -1.12
C GLY A 64 -5.53 7.74 -2.11
N ALA A 65 -5.22 7.47 -3.38
CA ALA A 65 -6.21 7.25 -4.44
C ALA A 65 -7.15 6.06 -4.16
N ALA A 66 -6.68 5.03 -3.45
CA ALA A 66 -7.51 3.89 -3.05
C ALA A 66 -8.50 4.20 -1.90
N LEU A 67 -8.24 5.25 -1.11
CA LEU A 67 -9.04 5.65 0.05
C LEU A 67 -9.94 6.88 -0.21
N LEU A 68 -9.71 7.61 -1.31
CA LEU A 68 -10.54 8.72 -1.79
C LEU A 68 -11.83 8.20 -2.45
#